data_AF-A0A662T3T8-F1
#
_entry.id   AF-A0A662T3T8-F1
#
_cell.length_a   1.000
_cell.length_b   1.000
_cell.length_c   1.000
_cell.angle_alpha   90.00
_cell.angle_beta   90.00
_cell.angle_gamma   90.00
#
_symmetry.space_group_name_H-M   'P 1'
#
loop_
_entity.id
_entity.type
_entity.pdbx_description
1 polymer ?
#
loop_
_entity_poly.entity_id
_entity_poly.type
_entity_poly.pdbx_seq_one_letter_code
_entity_poly.pdbx_strand_id
1 'polypeptide(L)'
;EYEGVYNLPEAQVDRFMIKIPIGYPDREEEILLLKRKEKGEFGSVKKIVDLDEVKSLVDKSSRIRASEEILDYIYEISLRTRNDERVLLGASPRAAEHLLFASKSLAFLRGRDYVIPDDIKELAVYVLSHRIKVKAEYEVDGLKAEDVVKEILDEVEVPK
;
A
#
# COMPACT_ATOMS: atom_id res chain seq x y z
N GLU A 1 2.18 -32.65 8.44
CA GLU A 1 3.33 -32.06 7.72
C GLU A 1 2.79 -31.10 6.66
N TYR A 2 2.94 -29.79 6.86
CA TYR A 2 2.67 -28.74 5.86
C TYR A 2 3.96 -28.51 5.06
N GLU A 3 4.39 -29.51 4.30
CA GLU A 3 5.62 -29.39 3.52
C GLU A 3 5.32 -28.78 2.16
N GLY A 4 5.83 -27.56 1.91
CA GLY A 4 5.92 -27.02 0.56
C GLY A 4 5.58 -25.53 0.38
N VAL A 5 5.17 -24.79 1.42
CA VAL A 5 4.98 -23.34 1.31
C VAL A 5 6.25 -22.64 1.77
N TYR A 6 7.12 -22.31 0.83
CA TYR A 6 8.26 -21.45 1.10
C TYR A 6 7.76 -20.00 1.18
N ASN A 7 7.94 -19.36 2.32
CA ASN A 7 7.71 -17.92 2.43
C ASN A 7 8.61 -17.20 1.44
N LEU A 8 8.04 -16.20 0.75
CA LEU A 8 8.81 -15.35 -0.14
C LEU A 8 9.92 -14.67 0.67
N PRO A 9 11.19 -14.73 0.21
CA PRO A 9 12.26 -13.93 0.78
C PRO A 9 11.89 -12.44 0.79
N GLU A 10 12.41 -11.70 1.76
CA GLU A 10 12.11 -10.28 1.96
C GLU A 10 12.43 -9.45 0.70
N ALA A 11 13.53 -9.77 0.01
CA ALA A 11 13.91 -9.15 -1.25
C ALA A 11 12.91 -9.37 -2.40
N GLN A 12 12.09 -10.43 -2.33
CA GLN A 12 11.00 -10.69 -3.27
C GLN A 12 9.72 -9.97 -2.83
N VAL A 13 9.40 -9.99 -1.54
CA VAL A 13 8.23 -9.28 -0.98
C VAL A 13 8.32 -7.77 -1.26
N ASP A 14 9.52 -7.19 -1.17
CA ASP A 14 9.77 -5.77 -1.42
C ASP A 14 9.36 -5.31 -2.83
N ARG A 15 9.31 -6.23 -3.80
CA ARG A 15 8.91 -5.94 -5.19
C ARG A 15 7.40 -5.72 -5.36
N PHE A 16 6.58 -6.17 -4.42
CA PHE A 16 5.13 -5.96 -4.47
C PHE A 16 4.81 -4.57 -3.96
N MET A 17 4.18 -3.73 -4.79
CA MET A 17 3.89 -2.32 -4.46
C MET A 17 3.01 -2.16 -3.23
N ILE A 18 1.93 -2.93 -3.14
CA ILE A 18 0.90 -2.86 -2.11
C ILE A 18 0.58 -4.28 -1.64
N LYS A 19 0.41 -4.47 -0.34
CA LYS A 19 -0.24 -5.65 0.25
C LYS A 19 -1.61 -5.24 0.80
N ILE A 20 -2.65 -5.89 0.32
CA ILE A 20 -4.02 -5.70 0.81
C ILE A 20 -4.44 -6.98 1.54
N PRO A 21 -4.76 -6.92 2.84
CA PRO A 21 -5.38 -8.06 3.53
C PRO A 21 -6.81 -8.23 3.01
N ILE A 22 -7.10 -9.40 2.44
CA ILE A 22 -8.44 -9.76 1.97
C ILE A 22 -9.09 -10.64 3.04
N GLY A 23 -10.16 -10.16 3.63
CA GLY A 23 -11.04 -10.94 4.49
C GLY A 23 -12.11 -11.68 3.71
N TYR A 24 -12.97 -12.40 4.42
CA TYR A 24 -14.19 -12.96 3.84
C TYR A 24 -15.28 -11.87 3.78
N PRO A 25 -16.12 -11.87 2.73
CA PRO A 25 -17.30 -11.01 2.68
C PRO A 25 -18.23 -11.34 3.85
N ASP A 26 -19.09 -10.39 4.21
CA ASP A 26 -20.14 -10.71 5.17
C ASP A 26 -21.21 -11.64 4.56
N ARG A 27 -22.11 -12.14 5.41
CA ARG A 27 -23.17 -13.07 5.00
C ARG A 27 -24.04 -12.50 3.87
N GLU A 28 -24.34 -11.21 3.88
CA GLU A 28 -25.25 -10.58 2.92
C GLU A 28 -24.58 -10.44 1.55
N GLU A 29 -23.33 -9.99 1.55
CA GLU A 29 -22.46 -9.92 0.38
C GLU A 29 -22.21 -11.31 -0.22
N GLU A 30 -21.93 -12.31 0.61
CA GLU A 30 -21.69 -13.68 0.15
C GLU A 30 -22.95 -14.29 -0.48
N ILE A 31 -24.12 -14.09 0.14
CA ILE A 31 -25.41 -14.51 -0.45
C ILE A 31 -25.66 -13.81 -1.78
N LEU A 32 -25.32 -12.53 -1.92
CA LEU A 32 -25.45 -11.80 -3.18
C LEU A 32 -24.56 -12.43 -4.28
N LEU A 33 -23.31 -12.79 -3.96
CA LEU A 33 -22.41 -13.48 -4.87
C LEU A 33 -22.98 -14.84 -5.31
N LEU A 34 -23.50 -15.62 -4.36
CA LEU A 34 -24.14 -16.92 -4.64
C LEU A 34 -25.36 -16.78 -5.54
N LYS A 35 -26.24 -15.80 -5.28
CA LYS A 35 -27.42 -15.53 -6.13
C LYS A 35 -27.03 -15.12 -7.55
N ARG A 36 -26.01 -14.26 -7.71
CA ARG A 36 -25.50 -13.89 -9.04
C ARG A 36 -24.97 -15.11 -9.79
N LYS A 37 -24.28 -16.02 -9.07
CA LYS A 37 -23.79 -17.27 -9.65
C LYS A 37 -24.90 -18.22 -10.04
N GLU A 38 -25.88 -18.41 -9.17
CA GLU A 38 -27.05 -19.26 -9.41
C GLU A 38 -27.82 -18.81 -10.66
N LYS A 39 -28.03 -17.50 -10.82
CA LYS A 39 -28.71 -16.92 -11.99
C LYS A 39 -27.88 -16.90 -13.27
N GLY A 40 -26.60 -17.24 -13.20
CA GLY A 40 -25.69 -17.12 -14.34
C GLY A 40 -25.44 -15.67 -14.79
N GLU A 41 -25.60 -14.69 -13.91
CA GLU A 41 -25.43 -13.24 -14.19
C GLU A 41 -23.95 -12.82 -14.35
N PHE A 42 -23.08 -13.71 -14.83
CA PHE A 42 -21.74 -13.32 -15.30
C PHE A 42 -21.82 -13.01 -16.79
N GLY A 43 -22.46 -11.89 -17.10
CA GLY A 43 -22.62 -11.40 -18.47
C GLY A 43 -21.33 -10.86 -19.07
N SER A 44 -21.41 -10.48 -20.35
CA SER A 44 -20.37 -9.71 -21.00
C SER A 44 -20.24 -8.33 -20.36
N VAL A 45 -19.01 -7.91 -20.06
CA VAL A 45 -18.74 -6.55 -19.58
C VAL A 45 -18.64 -5.60 -20.76
N LYS A 46 -19.18 -4.39 -20.62
CA LYS A 46 -18.97 -3.33 -21.60
C LYS A 46 -17.56 -2.79 -21.44
N LYS A 47 -16.79 -2.77 -22.53
CA LYS A 47 -15.51 -2.07 -22.57
C LYS A 47 -15.74 -0.57 -22.40
N ILE A 48 -15.20 0.01 -21.32
CA ILE A 48 -15.27 1.46 -21.04
C ILE A 48 -14.00 2.17 -21.51
N VAL A 49 -12.84 1.52 -21.37
CA VAL A 49 -11.54 2.03 -21.82
C VAL A 49 -10.78 0.97 -22.60
N ASP A 50 -9.91 1.41 -23.50
CA ASP A 50 -8.96 0.58 -24.22
C ASP A 50 -7.54 0.60 -23.64
N LEU A 51 -6.65 -0.18 -24.25
CA LEU A 51 -5.28 -0.33 -23.78
C LEU A 51 -4.48 0.98 -23.88
N ASP A 52 -4.70 1.77 -24.93
CA ASP A 52 -3.97 3.00 -25.15
C ASP A 52 -4.49 4.12 -24.23
N GLU A 53 -5.79 4.11 -23.94
CA GLU A 53 -6.39 4.93 -22.89
C GLU A 53 -5.80 4.57 -21.51
N VAL A 54 -5.69 3.29 -21.16
CA VAL A 54 -5.06 2.86 -19.89
C VAL A 54 -3.61 3.33 -19.80
N LYS A 55 -2.80 3.16 -20.85
CA LYS A 55 -1.42 3.68 -20.88
C LYS A 55 -1.38 5.20 -20.70
N SER A 56 -2.31 5.92 -21.34
CA SER A 56 -2.43 7.36 -21.18
C SER A 56 -2.77 7.75 -19.74
N LEU A 57 -3.66 7.02 -19.07
CA LEU A 57 -3.99 7.25 -17.66
C LEU A 57 -2.81 6.98 -16.74
N VAL A 58 -2.04 5.91 -16.98
CA VAL A 58 -0.82 5.62 -16.22
C VAL A 58 0.20 6.75 -16.38
N ASP A 59 0.47 7.20 -17.61
CA ASP A 59 1.37 8.34 -17.87
C ASP A 59 0.88 9.62 -17.19
N LYS A 60 -0.42 9.94 -17.26
CA LYS A 60 -1.00 11.10 -16.57
C LYS A 60 -0.82 11.04 -15.05
N SER A 61 -1.10 9.88 -14.45
CA SER A 61 -0.92 9.70 -13.00
C SER A 61 0.53 9.88 -12.55
N SER A 62 1.51 9.49 -13.37
CA SER A 62 2.94 9.67 -13.06
C SER A 62 3.38 11.14 -13.02
N ARG A 63 2.68 12.01 -13.77
CA ARG A 63 2.97 13.45 -13.90
C ARG A 63 2.36 14.31 -12.78
N ILE A 64 1.57 13.72 -11.88
CA ILE A 64 1.12 14.40 -10.66
C ILE A 64 2.33 14.97 -9.92
N ARG A 65 2.20 16.21 -9.45
CA ARG A 65 3.28 16.93 -8.79
C ARG A 65 3.42 16.49 -7.33
N ALA A 66 4.65 16.35 -6.88
CA ALA A 66 5.00 16.22 -5.48
C ALA A 66 6.01 17.33 -5.19
N SER A 67 5.76 18.13 -4.17
CA SER A 67 6.69 19.19 -3.76
C SER A 67 7.89 18.60 -3.02
N GLU A 68 8.92 19.39 -2.78
CA GLU A 68 10.10 18.94 -2.03
C GLU A 68 9.71 18.50 -0.62
N GLU A 69 8.80 19.23 0.04
CA GLU A 69 8.30 18.91 1.37
C GLU A 69 7.57 17.56 1.42
N ILE A 70 6.88 17.19 0.34
CA ILE A 70 6.25 15.86 0.21
C ILE A 70 7.30 14.77 0.07
N LEU A 71 8.36 15.01 -0.70
CA LEU A 71 9.45 14.05 -0.87
C LEU A 71 10.21 13.85 0.46
N ASP A 72 10.47 14.94 1.17
CA ASP A 72 11.08 14.92 2.51
C ASP A 72 10.19 14.20 3.52
N TYR A 73 8.87 14.40 3.48
CA TYR A 73 7.94 13.68 4.34
C TYR A 73 7.98 12.16 4.11
N ILE A 74 7.99 11.69 2.86
CA ILE A 74 8.13 10.26 2.52
C ILE A 74 9.49 9.73 2.98
N TYR A 75 10.55 10.51 2.79
CA TYR A 75 11.89 10.17 3.24
C TYR A 75 11.94 10.00 4.75
N GLU A 76 11.39 10.96 5.51
CA GLU A 76 11.39 10.95 6.98
C GLU A 76 10.62 9.75 7.53
N ILE A 77 9.43 9.44 6.98
CA ILE A 77 8.69 8.21 7.32
C ILE A 77 9.58 6.97 7.11
N SER A 78 10.22 6.88 5.93
CA SER A 78 11.09 5.75 5.60
C SER A 78 12.30 5.67 6.52
N LEU A 79 12.91 6.81 6.86
CA LEU A 79 14.05 6.89 7.76
C LEU A 79 13.68 6.45 9.18
N ARG A 80 12.53 6.88 9.69
CA ARG A 80 12.02 6.46 11.01
C ARG A 80 11.85 4.94 11.07
N THR A 81 11.28 4.31 10.04
CA THR A 81 11.16 2.84 10.02
C THR A 81 12.51 2.12 10.07
N ARG A 82 13.59 2.73 9.57
CA ARG A 82 14.94 2.13 9.57
C ARG A 82 15.67 2.30 10.91
N ASN A 83 15.28 3.31 11.68
CA ASN A 83 15.91 3.67 12.95
C ASN A 83 15.05 3.32 14.18
N ASP A 84 13.83 2.82 13.99
CA ASP A 84 12.95 2.36 15.07
C ASP A 84 13.58 1.13 15.76
N GLU A 85 13.73 1.21 17.08
CA GLU A 85 14.39 0.18 17.89
C GLU A 85 13.68 -1.17 17.86
N ARG A 86 12.39 -1.19 17.49
CA ARG A 86 11.55 -2.38 17.45
C ARG A 86 11.66 -3.09 16.10
N VAL A 87 12.25 -2.41 15.11
CA VAL A 87 12.36 -2.89 13.73
C VAL A 87 13.73 -3.56 13.52
N LEU A 88 13.70 -4.77 12.95
CA LEU A 88 14.87 -5.51 12.48
C LEU A 88 15.28 -5.10 11.06
N LEU A 89 14.28 -4.83 10.20
CA LEU A 89 14.47 -4.36 8.83
C LEU A 89 13.41 -3.32 8.50
N GLY A 90 13.84 -2.09 8.22
CA GLY A 90 12.96 -0.98 7.85
C GLY A 90 12.66 -0.90 6.35
N ALA A 91 11.89 0.12 5.96
CA ALA A 91 11.47 0.33 4.59
C ALA A 91 12.65 0.58 3.64
N SER A 92 12.72 -0.15 2.52
CA SER A 92 13.75 0.02 1.49
C SER A 92 13.59 1.35 0.72
N PRO A 93 14.59 1.77 -0.08
CA PRO A 93 14.39 2.88 -1.02
C PRO A 93 13.24 2.65 -2.01
N ARG A 94 13.05 1.40 -2.46
CA ARG A 94 11.91 1.01 -3.31
C ARG A 94 10.58 1.24 -2.62
N ALA A 95 10.51 1.01 -1.30
CA ALA A 95 9.30 1.25 -0.53
C ALA A 95 8.87 2.73 -0.59
N ALA A 96 9.83 3.65 -0.49
CA ALA A 96 9.62 5.09 -0.62
C ALA A 96 9.15 5.48 -2.05
N GLU A 97 9.81 4.94 -3.08
CA GLU A 97 9.40 5.16 -4.48
C GLU A 97 7.97 4.66 -4.74
N HIS A 98 7.63 3.47 -4.23
CA HIS A 98 6.30 2.90 -4.34
C HIS A 98 5.25 3.72 -3.58
N LEU A 99 5.60 4.27 -2.40
CA LEU A 99 4.70 5.15 -1.66
C LEU A 99 4.41 6.44 -2.43
N LEU A 100 5.44 7.05 -3.03
CA LEU A 100 5.28 8.22 -3.88
C LEU A 100 4.39 7.91 -5.10
N PHE A 101 4.67 6.82 -5.81
CA PHE A 101 3.91 6.44 -6.99
C PHE A 101 2.44 6.14 -6.67
N ALA A 102 2.18 5.43 -5.57
CA ALA A 102 0.83 5.14 -5.11
C ALA A 102 0.10 6.44 -4.72
N SER A 103 0.77 7.36 -4.01
CA SER A 103 0.19 8.64 -3.59
C SER A 103 -0.16 9.54 -4.77
N LYS A 104 0.71 9.60 -5.78
CA LYS A 104 0.43 10.27 -7.06
C LYS A 104 -0.79 9.67 -7.76
N SER A 105 -0.87 8.34 -7.79
CA SER A 105 -2.00 7.64 -8.40
C SER A 105 -3.31 7.94 -7.68
N LEU A 106 -3.30 7.99 -6.34
CA LEU A 106 -4.49 8.32 -5.54
C LEU A 106 -4.92 9.78 -5.74
N ALA A 107 -3.98 10.73 -5.75
CA ALA A 107 -4.26 12.13 -6.05
C ALA A 107 -4.89 12.29 -7.44
N PHE A 108 -4.36 11.59 -8.46
CA PHE A 108 -4.93 11.56 -9.81
C PHE A 108 -6.36 11.02 -9.84
N LEU A 109 -6.61 9.89 -9.16
CA LEU A 109 -7.96 9.31 -9.05
C LEU A 109 -8.95 10.24 -8.32
N ARG A 110 -8.44 11.10 -7.43
CA ARG A 110 -9.20 12.14 -6.73
C ARG A 110 -9.32 13.45 -7.52
N GLY A 111 -8.83 13.49 -8.77
CA GLY A 111 -8.92 14.65 -9.64
C GLY A 111 -8.00 15.81 -9.25
N ARG A 112 -7.00 15.57 -8.39
CA ARG A 112 -5.97 16.56 -8.04
C ARG A 112 -4.74 16.40 -8.93
N ASP A 113 -4.00 17.49 -9.11
CA ASP A 113 -2.76 17.56 -9.89
C ASP A 113 -1.49 17.62 -8.99
N TYR A 114 -1.67 17.52 -7.67
CA TYR A 114 -0.62 17.45 -6.67
C TYR A 114 -0.97 16.46 -5.53
N VAL A 115 0.08 15.88 -4.94
CA VAL A 115 0.00 15.01 -3.75
C VAL A 115 -0.15 15.86 -2.49
N ILE A 116 -0.97 15.40 -1.55
CA ILE A 116 -1.07 15.96 -0.19
C ILE A 116 -0.63 14.92 0.84
N PRO A 117 -0.26 15.32 2.07
CA PRO A 117 0.16 14.37 3.11
C PRO A 117 -0.85 13.27 3.42
N ASP A 118 -2.15 13.56 3.31
CA ASP A 118 -3.19 12.56 3.56
C ASP A 118 -3.16 11.40 2.56
N ASP A 119 -2.76 11.63 1.31
CA ASP A 119 -2.61 10.52 0.33
C ASP A 119 -1.51 9.54 0.76
N ILE A 120 -0.44 10.08 1.35
CA ILE A 120 0.71 9.30 1.83
C ILE A 120 0.30 8.52 3.07
N LYS A 121 -0.36 9.18 4.03
CA LYS A 121 -0.86 8.54 5.26
C LYS A 121 -1.83 7.39 4.96
N GLU A 122 -2.74 7.60 4.03
CA GLU A 122 -3.72 6.59 3.63
C GLU A 122 -3.08 5.33 3.03
N LEU A 123 -2.00 5.50 2.27
CA LEU A 123 -1.34 4.40 1.56
C LEU A 123 -0.18 3.78 2.32
N ALA A 124 0.40 4.49 3.29
CA ALA A 124 1.62 4.11 4.00
C ALA A 124 1.53 2.71 4.62
N VAL A 125 0.43 2.37 5.30
CA VAL A 125 0.29 1.03 5.91
C VAL A 125 0.31 -0.07 4.83
N TYR A 126 -0.46 0.10 3.75
CA TYR A 126 -0.55 -0.91 2.68
C TYR A 126 0.73 -1.05 1.85
N VAL A 127 1.53 0.00 1.81
CA VAL A 127 2.80 0.05 1.06
C VAL A 127 3.95 -0.42 1.95
N LEU A 128 3.99 -0.06 3.23
CA LEU A 128 5.18 -0.25 4.08
C LEU A 128 5.10 -1.51 4.95
N SER A 129 3.92 -1.93 5.42
CA SER A 129 3.84 -2.94 6.50
C SER A 129 4.47 -4.29 6.12
N HIS A 130 4.32 -4.73 4.87
CA HIS A 130 4.91 -5.99 4.39
C HIS A 130 6.40 -5.92 4.08
N ARG A 131 6.99 -4.72 4.16
CA ARG A 131 8.42 -4.48 3.92
C ARG A 131 9.19 -4.22 5.20
N ILE A 132 8.49 -4.16 6.32
CA ILE A 132 9.06 -3.95 7.65
C ILE A 132 9.06 -5.27 8.40
N LYS A 133 10.19 -5.61 9.01
CA LYS A 133 10.32 -6.78 9.88
C LYS A 133 10.50 -6.32 11.31
N VAL A 134 9.54 -6.66 12.17
CA VAL A 134 9.62 -6.40 13.62
C VAL A 134 10.59 -7.39 14.25
N LYS A 135 11.30 -6.99 15.31
CA LYS A 135 12.16 -7.90 16.08
C LYS A 135 11.29 -8.89 16.86
N ALA A 136 11.78 -10.13 17.00
CA ALA A 136 11.02 -11.23 17.57
C ALA A 136 10.47 -10.95 18.98
N GLU A 137 11.23 -10.24 19.82
CA GLU A 137 10.80 -9.87 21.18
C GLU A 137 9.51 -9.04 21.21
N TYR A 138 9.35 -8.10 20.28
CA TYR A 138 8.14 -7.28 20.17
C TYR A 138 7.00 -8.00 19.43
N GLU A 139 7.33 -8.87 18.49
CA GLU A 139 6.33 -9.69 17.78
C GLU A 139 5.63 -10.66 18.74
N VAL A 140 6.36 -11.22 19.71
CA VAL A 140 5.80 -12.07 20.79
C VAL A 140 4.81 -11.30 21.65
N ASP A 141 5.05 -10.00 21.89
CA ASP A 141 4.16 -9.10 22.61
C ASP A 141 2.97 -8.62 21.75
N GLY A 142 2.87 -9.10 20.50
CA GLY A 142 1.75 -8.85 19.60
C GLY A 142 1.90 -7.61 18.72
N LEU A 143 3.05 -6.92 18.75
CA LEU A 143 3.31 -5.77 17.90
C LEU A 143 3.40 -6.19 16.43
N LYS A 144 2.65 -5.52 15.56
CA LYS A 144 2.69 -5.76 14.11
C LYS A 144 3.39 -4.62 13.38
N ALA A 145 3.90 -4.93 12.18
CA ALA A 145 4.49 -3.91 11.31
C ALA A 145 3.48 -2.81 10.96
N GLU A 146 2.19 -3.15 10.82
CA GLU A 146 1.12 -2.16 10.63
C GLU A 146 1.02 -1.15 11.78
N ASP A 147 1.26 -1.60 13.02
CA ASP A 147 1.17 -0.74 14.20
C ASP A 147 2.36 0.22 14.25
N VAL A 148 3.58 -0.29 14.01
CA VAL A 148 4.79 0.52 13.89
C VAL A 148 4.63 1.61 12.82
N VAL A 149 4.08 1.28 11.65
CA VAL A 149 3.86 2.27 10.58
C VAL A 149 2.88 3.35 11.03
N LYS A 150 1.77 2.98 11.68
CA LYS A 150 0.78 3.97 12.16
C LYS A 150 1.39 4.92 13.19
N GLU A 151 2.11 4.39 14.16
CA GLU A 151 2.76 5.21 15.18
C GLU A 151 3.79 6.16 14.58
N ILE A 152 4.60 5.70 13.62
CA ILE A 152 5.53 6.57 12.88
C ILE A 152 4.78 7.70 12.16
N LEU A 153 3.63 7.43 11.54
CA LEU A 153 2.84 8.46 10.85
C LEU A 153 2.27 9.53 11.81
N ASP A 154 2.07 9.17 13.07
CA ASP A 154 1.61 10.09 14.12
C ASP A 154 2.76 10.94 14.68
N GLU A 155 3.99 10.43 14.64
CA GLU A 155 5.19 11.13 15.12
C GLU A 155 5.81 12.08 14.09
N VAL A 156 5.81 11.71 12.80
CA VAL A 156 6.45 12.51 11.76
C VAL A 156 5.64 13.79 11.50
N GLU A 157 6.29 14.94 11.65
CA GLU A 157 5.68 16.25 11.42
C GLU A 157 5.14 16.34 9.98
N VAL A 158 3.86 16.68 9.87
CA VAL A 158 3.20 16.85 8.59
C VAL A 158 3.63 18.18 7.97
N PRO A 159 4.10 18.21 6.71
CA PRO A 159 4.48 19.46 6.06
C PRO A 159 3.27 20.40 5.93
N LYS A 160 3.54 21.70 6.05
CA LYS A 160 2.51 22.76 6.02
C LYS A 160 2.10 23.16 4.61
#